data_AF-U9W314-F1
#
_entry.id   AF-U9W314-F1
#
_cell.length_a   1.000
_cell.length_b   1.000
_cell.length_c   1.000
_cell.angle_alpha   90.00
_cell.angle_beta   90.00
_cell.angle_gamma   90.00
#
_symmetry.space_group_name_H-M   'P 1'
#
loop_
_entity.id
_entity.type
_entity.pdbx_description
1 polymer ?
#
loop_
_entity_poly.entity_id
_entity_poly.type
_entity_poly.pdbx_seq_one_letter_code
_entity_poly.pdbx_strand_id
1 'polypeptide(L)'
;MSDIANAFDNITTAINTLDAQHAADIDPQNLMTVEAVQKVLNRSRASVYRYANTDALILNPPFEHKRLNPEARQHKEDPLMFHPNEVARFAQDVLGIKQVTIEISQPTETLTHQLLRQVLAELKVIRELIEQR
;
A
#
# COMPACT_ATOMS: atom_id res chain seq x y z
N MET A 1 2.41 -36.91 23.37
CA MET A 1 2.40 -36.67 21.91
C MET A 1 1.51 -35.50 21.49
N SER A 2 0.87 -34.78 22.43
CA SER A 2 -0.09 -33.70 22.18
C SER A 2 0.50 -32.29 22.21
N ASP A 3 1.70 -32.08 22.76
CA ASP A 3 2.23 -30.73 23.02
C ASP A 3 2.97 -30.10 21.84
N ILE A 4 3.50 -30.93 20.94
CA ILE A 4 4.25 -30.47 19.76
C ILE A 4 3.29 -29.95 18.67
N ALA A 5 2.14 -30.59 18.48
CA ALA A 5 1.12 -30.16 17.52
C ALA A 5 0.58 -28.75 17.86
N ASN A 6 0.30 -28.49 19.14
CA ASN A 6 -0.18 -27.18 19.61
C ASN A 6 0.88 -26.07 19.44
N ALA A 7 2.17 -26.40 19.50
CA ALA A 7 3.24 -25.43 19.27
C ALA A 7 3.31 -24.99 17.79
N PHE A 8 3.12 -25.93 16.85
CA PHE A 8 3.08 -25.62 15.42
C PHE A 8 1.85 -24.79 15.03
N ASP A 9 0.69 -25.05 15.64
CA ASP A 9 -0.53 -24.25 15.40
C ASP A 9 -0.39 -22.82 15.91
N ASN A 10 0.26 -22.63 17.07
CA ASN A 10 0.53 -21.30 17.61
C ASN A 10 1.58 -20.52 16.79
N ILE A 11 2.61 -21.19 16.27
CA ILE A 11 3.59 -20.55 15.37
C ILE A 11 2.93 -20.17 14.04
N THR A 12 2.11 -21.05 13.47
CA THR A 12 1.38 -20.80 12.22
C THR A 12 0.39 -19.64 12.39
N THR A 13 -0.29 -19.58 13.54
CA THR A 13 -1.18 -18.46 13.89
C THR A 13 -0.40 -17.16 14.05
N ALA A 14 0.76 -17.18 14.72
CA ALA A 14 1.61 -16.00 14.89
C ALA A 14 2.15 -15.47 13.56
N ILE A 15 2.57 -16.35 12.65
CA ILE A 15 3.04 -15.99 11.29
C ILE A 15 1.89 -15.36 10.48
N ASN A 16 0.71 -15.98 10.47
CA ASN A 16 -0.46 -15.43 9.77
C ASN A 16 -0.91 -14.08 10.35
N THR A 17 -0.71 -13.86 11.66
CA THR A 17 -1.05 -12.58 12.31
C THR A 17 -0.03 -11.49 11.98
N LEU A 18 1.24 -11.84 11.80
CA LEU A 18 2.31 -10.93 11.35
C LEU A 18 2.14 -10.53 9.87
N ASP A 19 1.65 -11.44 9.02
CA ASP A 19 1.33 -11.16 7.62
C ASP A 19 0.05 -10.31 7.47
N ALA A 20 -0.97 -10.54 8.31
CA ALA A 20 -2.16 -9.71 8.36
C ALA A 20 -1.87 -8.27 8.82
N GLN A 21 -0.84 -8.07 9.67
CA GLN A 21 -0.38 -6.74 10.07
C GLN A 21 0.41 -6.02 8.97
N HIS A 22 1.05 -6.74 8.05
CA HIS A 22 1.70 -6.14 6.87
C HIS A 22 0.71 -5.74 5.77
N ALA A 23 -0.45 -6.39 5.68
CA ALA A 23 -1.50 -6.03 4.73
C ALA A 23 -2.23 -4.72 5.09
N ALA A 24 -2.09 -4.22 6.33
CA ALA A 24 -2.67 -2.93 6.75
C ALA A 24 -1.84 -1.70 6.34
N ASP A 25 -0.64 -1.91 5.76
CA ASP A 25 0.27 -0.82 5.37
C ASP A 25 -0.02 -0.22 3.97
N ILE A 26 -0.90 -0.85 3.17
CA ILE A 26 -1.29 -0.40 1.82
C ILE A 26 -2.82 -0.49 1.65
N ASP A 27 -3.49 0.66 1.62
CA ASP A 27 -4.94 0.79 1.39
C ASP A 27 -5.33 0.36 -0.05
N PRO A 28 -6.60 0.06 -0.41
CA PRO A 28 -7.00 -0.32 -1.77
C PRO A 28 -6.64 0.69 -2.86
N GLN A 29 -6.37 1.95 -2.46
CA GLN A 29 -5.87 3.02 -3.34
C GLN A 29 -4.34 3.12 -3.38
N ASN A 30 -3.64 2.11 -2.88
CA ASN A 30 -2.19 2.06 -2.75
C ASN A 30 -1.64 3.24 -1.91
N LEU A 31 -2.35 3.61 -0.83
CA LEU A 31 -1.93 4.67 0.09
C LEU A 31 -1.11 4.09 1.24
N MET A 32 -0.05 4.79 1.62
CA MET A 32 0.87 4.40 2.68
C MET A 32 0.56 5.16 3.97
N THR A 33 0.54 4.43 5.08
CA THR A 33 0.46 5.00 6.43
C THR A 33 1.78 5.69 6.81
N VAL A 34 1.77 6.50 7.88
CA VAL A 34 3.00 7.06 8.48
C VAL A 34 3.99 5.96 8.89
N GLU A 35 3.52 4.75 9.19
CA GLU A 35 4.37 3.64 9.63
C GLU A 35 5.09 2.97 8.45
N ALA A 36 4.38 2.76 7.34
CA ALA A 36 4.98 2.34 6.08
C ALA A 36 5.98 3.39 5.56
N VAL A 37 5.55 4.66 5.53
CA VAL A 37 6.32 5.89 5.80
C VAL A 37 7.76 5.72 6.30
N GLN A 38 7.79 5.46 7.60
CA GLN A 38 8.95 5.31 8.45
C GLN A 38 9.92 4.25 7.94
N LYS A 39 9.39 3.08 7.55
CA LYS A 39 10.16 1.93 7.07
C LYS A 39 10.86 2.27 5.75
N VAL A 40 10.14 2.86 4.80
CA VAL A 40 10.67 3.18 3.46
C VAL A 40 11.74 4.26 3.51
N LEU A 41 11.53 5.33 4.29
CA LEU A 41 12.50 6.42 4.39
C LEU A 41 13.66 6.12 5.35
N ASN A 42 13.57 5.04 6.14
CA ASN A 42 14.48 4.72 7.23
C ASN A 42 14.72 5.94 8.15
N ARG A 43 13.62 6.58 8.57
CA ARG A 43 13.60 7.77 9.45
C ARG A 43 12.56 7.58 10.53
N SER A 44 12.72 8.22 11.69
CA SER A 44 11.77 8.09 12.80
C SER A 44 10.40 8.69 12.45
N ARG A 45 9.33 8.20 13.10
CA ARG A 45 7.97 8.76 12.98
C ARG A 45 7.92 10.28 13.17
N ALA A 46 8.66 10.80 14.15
CA ALA A 46 8.77 12.23 14.42
C ALA A 46 9.38 13.00 13.24
N SER A 47 10.34 12.40 12.53
CA SER A 47 10.92 13.00 11.32
C SER A 47 9.89 13.04 10.20
N VAL A 48 9.11 11.97 10.01
CA VAL A 48 8.03 11.94 9.01
C VAL A 48 7.02 13.07 9.25
N TYR A 49 6.57 13.30 10.50
CA TYR A 49 5.68 14.43 10.82
C TYR A 49 6.33 15.80 10.55
N ARG A 50 7.64 15.93 10.73
CA ARG A 50 8.37 17.18 10.41
C ARG A 50 8.50 17.41 8.91
N TYR A 51 8.57 16.34 8.13
CA TYR A 51 8.64 16.42 6.67
C TYR A 51 7.26 16.64 6.05
N ALA A 52 6.20 16.16 6.71
CA ALA A 52 4.84 16.27 6.23
C ALA A 52 4.42 17.74 6.03
N ASN A 53 3.88 18.04 4.86
CA ASN A 53 3.27 19.32 4.56
C ASN A 53 1.92 19.42 5.31
N THR A 54 1.96 19.97 6.51
CA THR A 54 0.78 20.20 7.35
C THR A 54 0.76 21.64 7.85
N ASP A 55 -0.43 22.21 7.96
CA ASP A 55 -0.67 23.54 8.51
C ASP A 55 -1.72 23.44 9.63
N ALA A 56 -1.61 24.31 10.65
CA ALA A 56 -2.54 24.33 11.77
C ALA A 56 -3.90 24.94 11.41
N LEU A 57 -3.91 25.86 10.44
CA LEU A 57 -5.07 26.63 10.00
C LEU A 57 -5.70 26.05 8.73
N ILE A 58 -4.87 25.49 7.83
CA ILE A 58 -5.31 24.97 6.54
C ILE A 58 -5.26 23.44 6.58
N LEU A 59 -6.42 22.80 6.41
CA LEU A 59 -6.53 21.33 6.47
C LEU A 59 -5.66 20.63 5.42
N ASN A 60 -5.75 21.12 4.17
CA ASN A 60 -5.02 20.62 3.01
C ASN A 60 -4.23 21.79 2.39
N PRO A 61 -3.00 22.05 2.85
CA PRO A 61 -2.17 23.10 2.28
C PRO A 61 -1.85 22.82 0.81
N PRO A 62 -1.53 23.85 0.02
CA PRO A 62 -1.11 23.66 -1.36
C PRO A 62 0.20 22.86 -1.44
N PHE A 63 0.42 22.24 -2.60
CA PHE A 63 1.58 21.40 -2.87
C PHE A 63 2.91 22.13 -2.65
N GLU A 64 3.82 21.51 -1.90
CA GLU A 64 5.17 22.03 -1.65
C GLU A 64 6.26 21.00 -2.00
N HIS A 65 7.10 21.33 -2.98
CA HIS A 65 8.14 20.44 -3.51
C HIS A 65 9.20 20.02 -2.47
N LYS A 66 9.45 20.84 -1.45
CA LYS A 66 10.47 20.57 -0.41
C LYS A 66 9.95 19.74 0.76
N ARG A 67 8.64 19.48 0.80
CA ARG A 67 7.98 18.73 1.86
C ARG A 67 7.36 17.45 1.31
N LEU A 68 7.01 16.56 2.22
CA LEU A 68 6.27 15.34 1.92
C LEU A 68 4.78 15.68 1.94
N ASN A 69 4.13 15.67 0.78
CA ASN A 69 2.72 16.09 0.69
C ASN A 69 1.79 14.91 1.05
N PRO A 70 0.95 15.02 2.09
CA PRO A 70 -0.06 14.01 2.39
C PRO A 70 -1.20 14.07 1.38
N GLU A 71 -1.96 12.98 1.31
CA GLU A 71 -3.21 12.92 0.55
C GLU A 71 -4.27 13.85 1.18
N ALA A 72 -5.17 14.37 0.34
CA ALA A 72 -6.21 15.31 0.77
C ALA A 72 -7.13 14.66 1.81
N ARG A 73 -7.21 15.27 2.99
CA ARG A 73 -8.08 14.80 4.09
C ARG A 73 -9.41 15.53 4.09
N GLN A 74 -10.46 14.86 4.55
CA GLN A 74 -11.79 15.46 4.71
C GLN A 74 -11.95 16.08 6.10
N HIS A 75 -11.33 15.46 7.11
CA HIS A 75 -11.37 15.88 8.50
C HIS A 75 -9.98 16.03 9.10
N LYS A 76 -9.88 16.77 10.21
CA LYS A 76 -8.59 17.04 10.86
C LYS A 76 -8.08 15.83 11.64
N GLU A 77 -9.01 15.00 12.08
CA GLU A 77 -8.82 13.78 12.84
C GLU A 77 -8.35 12.62 11.96
N ASP A 78 -8.57 12.73 10.64
CA ASP A 78 -8.17 11.69 9.70
C ASP A 78 -6.63 11.49 9.73
N PRO A 79 -6.16 10.23 9.71
CA PRO A 79 -4.74 9.94 9.69
C PRO A 79 -4.06 10.49 8.44
N LEU A 80 -2.78 10.84 8.56
CA LEU A 80 -1.98 11.22 7.40
C LEU A 80 -1.66 9.98 6.56
N MET A 81 -2.08 10.01 5.31
CA MET A 81 -1.80 9.00 4.30
C MET A 81 -0.94 9.62 3.18
N PHE A 82 -0.11 8.82 2.54
CA PHE A 82 0.83 9.29 1.52
C PHE A 82 0.80 8.37 0.29
N HIS A 83 0.93 8.96 -0.89
CA HIS A 83 1.15 8.17 -2.10
C HIS A 83 2.59 7.65 -2.18
N PRO A 84 2.81 6.37 -2.56
CA PRO A 84 4.14 5.80 -2.75
C PRO A 84 5.00 6.62 -3.72
N ASN A 85 4.39 7.18 -4.77
CA ASN A 85 5.07 8.03 -5.75
C ASN A 85 5.62 9.31 -5.11
N GLU A 86 4.86 9.92 -4.20
CA GLU A 86 5.27 11.13 -3.50
C GLU A 86 6.37 10.83 -2.47
N VAL A 87 6.29 9.67 -1.80
CA VAL A 87 7.36 9.19 -0.92
C VAL A 87 8.65 8.94 -1.70
N ALA A 88 8.56 8.34 -2.89
CA ALA A 88 9.69 8.11 -3.79
C ALA A 88 10.35 9.43 -4.19
N ARG A 89 9.54 10.39 -4.66
CA ARG A 89 9.98 11.74 -5.02
C ARG A 89 10.69 12.42 -3.86
N PHE A 90 10.05 12.46 -2.69
CA PHE A 90 10.61 13.10 -1.51
C PHE A 90 11.95 12.48 -1.08
N ALA A 91 12.05 11.15 -1.11
CA ALA A 91 13.28 10.45 -0.77
C ALA A 91 14.44 10.80 -1.72
N GLN A 92 14.16 10.86 -3.02
CA GLN A 92 15.14 11.16 -4.05
C GLN A 92 15.53 12.65 -4.05
N ASP A 93 14.54 13.54 -4.14
CA ASP A 93 14.75 14.96 -4.41
C ASP A 93 15.14 15.75 -3.16
N VAL A 94 14.59 15.39 -1.99
CA VAL A 94 14.80 16.15 -0.74
C VAL A 94 15.81 15.49 0.17
N LEU A 95 15.72 14.17 0.35
CA LEU A 95 16.64 13.44 1.24
C LEU A 95 17.91 12.93 0.53
N GLY A 96 17.95 12.93 -0.81
CA GLY A 96 19.10 12.46 -1.58
C GLY A 96 19.37 10.96 -1.45
N ILE A 97 18.35 10.17 -1.07
CA ILE A 97 18.47 8.71 -0.88
C ILE A 97 18.38 8.06 -2.27
N LYS A 98 19.52 7.62 -2.81
CA LYS A 98 19.66 7.13 -4.20
C LYS A 98 19.01 5.76 -4.49
N GLN A 99 18.61 4.99 -3.48
CA GLN A 99 17.99 3.67 -3.64
C GLN A 99 16.83 3.54 -2.66
N VAL A 100 15.64 3.96 -3.08
CA VAL A 100 14.40 3.51 -2.45
C VAL A 100 13.79 2.48 -3.40
N THR A 101 14.10 1.21 -3.19
CA THR A 101 13.41 0.11 -3.89
C THR A 101 12.01 0.00 -3.29
N ILE A 102 11.07 0.81 -3.79
CA ILE A 102 9.66 0.64 -3.47
C ILE A 102 9.16 -0.50 -4.34
N GLU A 103 9.12 -1.70 -3.78
CA GLU A 103 8.48 -2.83 -4.44
C GLU A 103 6.98 -2.56 -4.47
N ILE A 104 6.51 -2.05 -5.61
CA ILE A 104 5.09 -1.95 -5.92
C ILE A 104 4.61 -3.39 -6.10
N SER A 105 4.15 -4.01 -5.03
CA SER A 105 3.45 -5.28 -5.11
C SER A 105 2.19 -5.02 -5.94
N GLN A 106 2.12 -5.62 -7.12
CA GLN A 106 0.91 -5.56 -7.93
C GLN A 106 -0.25 -6.11 -7.09
N PRO A 107 -1.45 -5.51 -7.15
CA PRO A 107 -2.58 -6.03 -6.40
C PRO A 107 -2.74 -7.51 -6.75
N THR A 108 -2.67 -8.36 -5.73
CA THR A 108 -2.94 -9.80 -5.83
C THR A 108 -4.18 -10.00 -6.69
N GLU A 109 -4.12 -10.86 -7.72
CA GLU A 109 -5.25 -11.11 -8.62
C GLU A 109 -6.51 -11.35 -7.79
N THR A 110 -7.43 -10.39 -7.84
CA THR A 110 -8.65 -10.46 -7.05
C THR A 110 -9.55 -11.54 -7.65
N LEU A 111 -10.43 -12.12 -6.81
CA LEU A 111 -11.43 -13.11 -7.26
C LEU A 111 -12.22 -12.60 -8.49
N THR A 112 -12.46 -11.30 -8.56
CA THR A 112 -13.07 -10.63 -9.72
C THR A 112 -12.22 -10.76 -10.98
N HIS A 113 -10.90 -10.60 -10.89
CA HIS A 113 -10.01 -10.74 -12.05
C HIS A 113 -10.00 -12.17 -12.59
N GLN A 114 -10.03 -13.16 -11.68
CA GLN A 114 -10.14 -14.57 -12.04
C GLN A 114 -11.48 -14.88 -12.73
N LEU A 115 -12.59 -14.35 -12.20
CA LEU A 115 -13.92 -14.47 -12.80
C LEU A 115 -13.99 -13.83 -14.19
N LEU A 116 -13.43 -12.63 -14.37
CA LEU A 116 -13.40 -11.96 -15.67
C LEU A 116 -12.60 -12.74 -16.71
N ARG A 117 -11.51 -13.41 -16.32
CA ARG A 117 -10.78 -14.31 -17.23
C ARG A 117 -11.60 -15.52 -17.63
N GLN A 118 -12.35 -16.12 -16.70
CA GLN A 118 -13.24 -17.26 -17.02
C GLN A 118 -14.35 -16.84 -18.00
N VAL A 119 -15.03 -15.72 -17.73
CA VAL A 119 -16.06 -15.18 -18.62
C VAL A 119 -15.49 -14.89 -20.02
N LEU A 120 -14.30 -14.27 -20.10
CA LEU A 120 -13.65 -13.99 -21.38
C LEU A 120 -13.31 -15.28 -22.14
N ALA A 121 -12.89 -16.35 -21.45
CA ALA A 121 -12.62 -17.64 -22.06
C ALA A 121 -13.89 -18.27 -22.68
N GLU A 122 -15.00 -18.26 -21.94
CA GLU A 122 -16.28 -18.77 -22.46
C GLU A 122 -16.78 -17.98 -23.68
N LEU A 123 -16.68 -16.64 -23.63
CA LEU A 123 -17.09 -15.79 -24.75
C LEU A 123 -16.26 -16.04 -26.02
N LYS A 124 -14.95 -16.32 -25.88
CA LYS A 124 -14.10 -16.68 -27.03
C LYS A 124 -14.52 -18.01 -27.66
N VAL A 125 -14.81 -19.02 -26.84
CA VAL A 125 -15.31 -20.32 -27.32
C VAL A 125 -16.63 -20.16 -28.06
N ILE A 126 -17.57 -19.38 -27.52
CA ILE A 126 -18.85 -19.08 -28.18
C ILE A 126 -18.62 -18.39 -29.53
N ARG A 127 -17.71 -17.40 -29.57
CA ARG A 127 -17.36 -16.70 -30.81
C ARG A 127 -16.80 -17.65 -31.86
N GLU A 128 -15.88 -18.53 -31.49
CA GLU A 128 -15.32 -19.52 -32.41
C GLU A 128 -16.39 -20.47 -32.96
N LEU A 129 -17.33 -20.93 -32.12
CA LEU A 129 -18.45 -21.77 -32.55
C LEU A 129 -19.41 -21.06 -33.53
N ILE A 130 -19.59 -19.76 -33.38
CA ILE A 130 -20.40 -18.95 -34.29
C ILE A 130 -19.65 -18.71 -35.61
N GLU A 131 -18.35 -18.42 -35.55
CA GLU A 131 -17.52 -18.16 -36.74
C GLU A 131 -17.24 -19.42 -37.57
N GLN A 132 -17.32 -20.61 -36.97
CA GLN A 132 -17.18 -21.90 -37.67
C GLN A 132 -18.49 -22.36 -38.36
N ARG A 133 -19.56 -21.58 -38.23
CA ARG A 133 -20.87 -21.88 -38.82
C ARG A 133 -21.13 -21.05 -40.07
#